data_AF-X6JRQ5-F1
#
_entry.id   AF-X6JRQ5-F1
#
_cell.length_a   1.000
_cell.length_b   1.000
_cell.length_c   1.000
_cell.angle_alpha   90.00
_cell.angle_beta   90.00
_cell.angle_gamma   90.00
#
_symmetry.space_group_name_H-M   'P 1'
#
loop_
_entity.id
_entity.type
_entity.pdbx_description
1 polymer ?
#
loop_
_entity_poly.entity_id
_entity_poly.type
_entity_poly.pdbx_seq_one_letter_code
_entity_poly.pdbx_strand_id
1 'polypeptide(L)'
;MPQPGDEPWPFDKPRAALLVIDMQSDFVDEGAVMEVAMARHRIPAMRQVVELCRAQGVPVIYTQHVLSDHFDISPLEPAISRS
;
A
#
# COMPACT_ATOMS: atom_id res chain seq x y z
N MET A 1 -16.93 23.78 4.67
CA MET A 1 -15.66 23.24 4.14
C MET A 1 -14.56 23.73 5.06
N PRO A 2 -13.55 22.90 5.40
CA PRO A 2 -12.39 23.39 6.13
C PRO A 2 -11.74 24.53 5.34
N GLN A 3 -11.35 25.61 6.01
CA GLN A 3 -10.57 26.69 5.40
C GLN A 3 -9.10 26.24 5.33
N PRO A 4 -8.31 26.68 4.33
CA PRO A 4 -6.87 26.46 4.33
C PRO A 4 -6.26 26.98 5.64
N GLY A 5 -5.65 26.09 6.43
CA GLY A 5 -5.11 26.39 7.76
C GLY A 5 -5.89 25.80 8.95
N ASP A 6 -7.11 25.29 8.74
CA ASP A 6 -7.89 24.57 9.76
C ASP A 6 -7.63 23.05 9.76
N GLU A 7 -6.60 22.61 9.03
CA GLU A 7 -6.24 21.20 8.95
C GLU A 7 -5.71 20.73 10.30
N PRO A 8 -6.24 19.63 10.87
CA PRO A 8 -5.72 19.09 12.13
C PRO A 8 -4.25 18.67 12.01
N TRP A 9 -3.77 18.47 10.78
CA TRP A 9 -2.41 18.07 10.45
C TRP A 9 -1.87 18.97 9.33
N PRO A 10 -1.10 20.02 9.65
CA PRO A 10 -0.49 20.85 8.63
C PRO A 10 0.50 20.03 7.79
N PHE A 11 0.35 20.08 6.47
CA PHE A 11 1.22 19.36 5.55
C PHE A 11 2.44 20.21 5.16
N ASP A 12 3.58 19.96 5.79
CA ASP A 12 4.86 20.57 5.44
C ASP A 12 5.59 19.71 4.40
N LYS A 13 5.50 20.10 3.12
CA LYS A 13 6.03 19.34 1.98
C LYS A 13 7.52 18.95 2.12
N PRO A 14 8.45 19.86 2.48
CA PRO A 14 9.85 19.52 2.79
C PRO A 14 10.05 18.45 3.88
N ARG A 15 9.07 18.22 4.75
CA ARG A 15 9.13 17.28 5.87
C ARG A 15 8.21 16.07 5.69
N ALA A 16 7.63 15.91 4.50
CA ALA A 16 6.69 14.85 4.20
C ALA A 16 7.31 13.79 3.28
N ALA A 17 6.76 12.58 3.35
CA ALA A 17 6.99 11.51 2.40
C ALA A 17 5.66 10.75 2.18
N LEU A 18 5.51 10.16 0.99
CA LEU A 18 4.43 9.23 0.69
C LEU A 18 4.92 7.80 0.94
N LEU A 19 4.20 7.05 1.77
CA LEU A 19 4.41 5.62 1.97
C LEU A 19 3.33 4.83 1.21
N VAL A 20 3.75 3.96 0.29
CA VAL A 20 2.89 3.01 -0.43
C VAL A 20 3.10 1.64 0.18
N ILE A 21 2.04 1.09 0.78
CA ILE A 21 2.11 -0.12 1.60
C ILE A 21 1.50 -1.31 0.85
N ASP A 22 2.27 -2.39 0.73
CA ASP A 22 1.85 -3.76 0.37
C ASP A 22 0.97 -3.87 -0.91
N MET A 23 1.24 -3.02 -1.90
CA MET A 23 0.61 -3.08 -3.22
C MET A 23 1.33 -4.05 -4.18
N GLN A 24 1.74 -5.21 -3.67
CA GLN A 24 2.40 -6.26 -4.45
C GLN A 24 1.37 -7.07 -5.24
N SER A 25 1.80 -7.69 -6.35
CA SER A 25 0.98 -8.59 -7.16
C SER A 25 0.26 -9.67 -6.36
N ASP A 26 0.90 -10.22 -5.32
CA ASP A 26 0.33 -11.27 -4.45
C ASP A 26 -0.97 -10.85 -3.74
N PHE A 27 -1.20 -9.55 -3.59
CA PHE A 27 -2.42 -8.98 -3.00
C PHE A 27 -3.37 -8.38 -4.04
N VAL A 28 -2.89 -8.09 -5.25
CA VAL A 28 -3.61 -7.24 -6.21
C VAL A 28 -4.11 -8.04 -7.40
N ASP A 29 -3.32 -8.99 -7.90
CA ASP A 29 -3.66 -9.72 -9.11
C ASP A 29 -4.83 -10.68 -8.87
N GLU A 30 -5.65 -10.88 -9.91
CA GLU A 30 -6.78 -11.80 -9.86
C GLU A 30 -6.30 -13.24 -9.71
N GLY A 31 -6.82 -13.97 -8.72
CA GLY A 31 -6.40 -15.33 -8.41
C GLY A 31 -5.08 -15.42 -7.62
N ALA A 32 -4.55 -14.29 -7.14
CA ALA A 32 -3.37 -14.31 -6.28
C ALA A 32 -3.67 -14.96 -4.91
N VAL A 33 -2.64 -15.53 -4.29
CA VAL A 33 -2.78 -16.32 -3.04
C VAL A 33 -3.37 -15.49 -1.89
N MET A 34 -3.07 -14.19 -1.85
CA MET A 34 -3.56 -13.26 -0.84
C MET A 34 -4.42 -12.16 -1.46
N GLU A 35 -5.15 -12.47 -2.52
CA GLU A 35 -5.91 -11.50 -3.29
C GLU A 35 -6.87 -10.65 -2.42
N VAL A 36 -6.76 -9.32 -2.60
CA VAL A 36 -7.68 -8.32 -2.10
C VAL A 36 -8.31 -7.63 -3.32
N ALA A 37 -9.37 -8.20 -3.88
CA ALA A 37 -9.99 -7.76 -5.12
C ALA A 37 -10.30 -6.24 -5.18
N MET A 38 -10.67 -5.64 -4.04
CA MET A 38 -10.95 -4.20 -3.94
C MET A 38 -9.72 -3.29 -4.09
N ALA A 39 -8.50 -3.81 -3.87
CA ALA A 39 -7.27 -3.05 -4.03
C ALA A 39 -7.07 -2.60 -5.48
N ARG A 40 -7.50 -3.43 -6.45
CA ARG A 40 -7.41 -3.13 -7.90
C ARG A 40 -8.13 -1.84 -8.27
N HIS A 41 -9.30 -1.59 -7.69
CA HIS A 41 -10.08 -0.38 -7.93
C HIS A 41 -9.38 0.90 -7.42
N ARG A 42 -8.43 0.78 -6.49
CA ARG A 42 -7.70 1.93 -5.93
C ARG A 42 -6.44 2.29 -6.73
N ILE A 43 -5.93 1.38 -7.57
CA ILE A 43 -4.69 1.60 -8.35
C ILE A 43 -4.71 2.92 -9.11
N PRO A 44 -5.77 3.31 -9.86
CA PRO A 44 -5.75 4.56 -10.61
C PRO A 44 -5.58 5.80 -9.72
N ALA A 45 -6.26 5.83 -8.57
CA ALA A 45 -6.17 6.94 -7.61
C ALA A 45 -4.80 6.97 -6.91
N MET A 46 -4.27 5.81 -6.53
CA MET A 46 -2.93 5.71 -5.94
C MET A 46 -1.85 6.18 -6.91
N ARG A 47 -1.98 5.84 -8.20
CA ARG A 47 -1.06 6.30 -9.25
C ARG A 47 -1.05 7.83 -9.34
N GLN A 48 -2.21 8.48 -9.31
CA GLN A 48 -2.30 9.94 -9.34
C GLN A 48 -1.55 10.59 -8.16
N VAL A 49 -1.70 10.03 -6.95
CA VAL A 49 -1.00 10.53 -5.75
C VAL A 49 0.51 10.32 -5.86
N VAL A 50 0.96 9.16 -6.32
CA VAL A 50 2.38 8.86 -6.56
C VAL A 50 2.99 9.83 -7.58
N GLU A 51 2.31 10.05 -8.69
CA GLU A 51 2.76 10.97 -9.75
C GLU A 51 2.84 12.40 -9.25
N LEU A 52 1.83 12.85 -8.48
CA LEU A 52 1.83 14.17 -7.86
C LEU A 52 3.00 14.34 -6.88
N CYS A 53 3.23 13.38 -5.99
CA CYS A 53 4.34 13.43 -5.03
C CYS A 53 5.69 13.50 -5.76
N ARG A 54 5.91 12.66 -6.77
CA ARG A 54 7.14 12.69 -7.59
C ARG A 54 7.33 14.02 -8.29
N ALA A 55 6.29 14.55 -8.94
CA ALA A 55 6.33 15.84 -9.62
C ALA A 55 6.64 17.01 -8.65
N GLN A 56 6.24 16.88 -7.39
CA GLN A 56 6.44 17.88 -6.35
C GLN A 56 7.74 17.69 -5.55
N GLY A 57 8.55 16.68 -5.86
CA GLY A 57 9.78 16.38 -5.12
C GLY A 57 9.55 15.78 -3.73
N VAL A 58 8.34 15.27 -3.44
CA VAL A 58 8.04 14.53 -2.21
C VAL A 58 8.53 13.10 -2.38
N PRO A 59 9.38 12.57 -1.47
CA PRO A 59 9.85 11.20 -1.52
C PRO A 59 8.69 10.20 -1.55
N VAL A 60 8.79 9.18 -2.39
CA VAL A 60 7.85 8.05 -2.44
C VAL A 60 8.59 6.79 -2.03
N ILE A 61 8.13 6.15 -0.95
CA ILE A 61 8.72 4.95 -0.36
C ILE A 61 7.72 3.81 -0.50
N TYR A 62 8.18 2.65 -0.94
CA TYR A 62 7.38 1.43 -1.07
C TYR A 62 7.79 0.43 0.00
N THR A 63 6.82 -0.27 0.58
CA THR A 63 7.07 -1.45 1.41
C THR A 63 6.83 -2.72 0.62
N GLN A 64 7.50 -3.78 1.04
CA GLN A 64 7.25 -5.12 0.55
C GLN A 64 7.16 -6.05 1.76
N HIS A 65 6.07 -6.81 1.87
CA HIS A 65 5.98 -7.93 2.78
C HIS A 65 6.77 -9.09 2.19
N VAL A 66 7.74 -9.60 2.96
CA VAL A 66 8.55 -10.77 2.61
C VAL A 66 8.43 -11.80 3.73
N LEU A 67 8.07 -13.02 3.36
CA LEU A 67 8.13 -14.18 4.26
C LEU A 67 9.48 -14.86 4.04
N SER A 68 10.19 -15.16 5.12
CA SER A 68 11.43 -15.92 5.09
C SER A 68 11.12 -17.39 5.33
N ASP A 69 11.64 -18.27 4.47
CA ASP A 69 11.50 -19.73 4.58
C ASP A 69 12.09 -20.32 5.89
N HIS A 70 12.80 -19.50 6.68
CA HIS A 70 13.40 -19.89 7.96
C HIS A 70 12.41 -19.90 9.14
N PHE A 71 11.21 -19.35 8.96
CA PHE A 71 10.13 -19.46 9.93
C PHE A 71 9.00 -20.24 9.27
N ASP A 72 8.68 -21.40 9.84
CA ASP A 72 7.61 -22.30 9.39
C ASP A 72 6.22 -21.70 9.72
N ILE A 73 5.95 -20.54 9.15
CA ILE A 73 4.64 -19.87 9.15
C ILE A 73 4.21 -19.76 7.69
N SER A 74 3.84 -20.92 7.14
CA SER A 74 3.11 -20.96 5.88
C SER A 74 1.75 -20.27 6.07
N PRO A 75 1.40 -19.24 5.26
CA PRO A 75 0.08 -18.61 5.32
C PRO A 75 -1.06 -19.58 4.92
N LEU A 76 -0.74 -20.77 4.42
CA LEU A 76 -1.70 -21.79 3.98
C LEU A 76 -2.09 -22.80 5.07
N GLU A 77 -1.41 -22.83 6.22
CA GLU A 77 -1.73 -23.72 7.34
C GLU A 77 -3.19 -23.59 7.84
N PRO A 78 -3.78 -22.38 8.04
CA PRO A 78 -5.18 -22.28 8.44
C PRO A 78 -6.18 -22.59 7.31
N ALA A 79 -5.75 -22.59 6.05
CA ALA A 79 -6.60 -22.83 4.88
C ALA A 79 -6.76 -24.32 4.53
N ILE A 80 -5.77 -25.15 4.87
CA ILE A 80 -5.76 -26.59 4.53
C ILE A 80 -6.32 -27.45 5.67
N SER A 81 -6.33 -26.97 6.92
CA SER A 81 -6.82 -27.74 8.08
C SER A 81 -8.36 -27.81 8.25
N ARG A 82 -9.14 -27.53 7.20
CA ARG A 82 -10.60 -27.76 7.19
C ARG A 82 -11.03 -28.56 5.96
N SER A 83 -10.66 -29.83 5.91
CA SER A 83 -11.31 -30.86 5.10
C SER A 83 -11.36 -32.16 5.88
#